data_AF-A0AA49GS40-F1
#
_entry.id   AF-A0AA49GS40-F1
#
_cell.length_a   1.000
_cell.length_b   1.000
_cell.length_c   1.000
_cell.angle_alpha   90.00
_cell.angle_beta   90.00
_cell.angle_gamma   90.00
#
_symmetry.space_group_name_H-M   'P 1'
#
loop_
_entity.id
_entity.type
_entity.pdbx_description
1 polymer ?
#
loop_
_entity_poly.entity_id
_entity_poly.type
_entity_poly.pdbx_seq_one_letter_code
_entity_poly.pdbx_strand_id
1 'polypeptide(L)'
;MLREITSFAMFMAVAFGMHSVKLIESSDTSDFNNSLSPDNIVSIDARISEDTVQQKGANHPPIVKILKPEPGGAYPVDTRIAYEVSVSDQEDGESKYDEINASEVFLEVKYVADTSNARKLLQNEIEDDPVGLAAMKTSNCFNCHGFDEPLIGPSFREISERYTNEDSMVNTLVQRVIEGSSGIWGSTVMPSHPELSSENIKEIIHWILENTSNPNIQYYTGTDGIFQLKLPKGNTTGAFVLTATYTDHGSSDDNLQKLKGQAVILIKADTLP
;
A
#
# COMPACT_ATOMS: atom_id res chain seq x y z
N MET A 1 39.02 42.87 41.65
CA MET A 1 37.85 43.69 42.00
C MET A 1 37.87 44.93 41.08
N LEU A 2 37.76 44.72 39.77
CA LEU A 2 36.56 44.86 38.93
C LEU A 2 35.94 46.28 38.97
N ARG A 3 36.15 47.04 37.89
CA ARG A 3 35.25 48.10 37.40
C ARG A 3 35.34 48.14 35.87
N GLU A 4 34.19 48.38 35.26
CA GLU A 4 33.71 47.78 34.01
C GLU A 4 34.19 48.39 32.69
N ILE A 5 33.99 47.61 31.62
CA ILE A 5 34.55 47.72 30.26
C ILE A 5 33.41 47.98 29.25
N THR A 6 33.57 49.04 28.44
CA THR A 6 33.17 49.29 27.01
C THR A 6 31.72 49.03 26.55
N SER A 7 31.01 49.98 25.92
CA SER A 7 31.19 50.68 24.62
C SER A 7 30.48 50.00 23.42
N PHE A 8 29.64 50.81 22.76
CA PHE A 8 29.27 50.83 21.33
C PHE A 8 28.38 49.73 20.72
N ALA A 9 27.14 50.11 20.38
CA ALA A 9 26.29 49.39 19.44
C ALA A 9 26.05 50.23 18.15
N MET A 10 26.62 49.66 17.09
CA MET A 10 26.56 49.81 15.63
C MET A 10 25.30 50.41 14.97
N PHE A 11 25.55 51.33 14.03
CA PHE A 11 24.72 51.71 12.88
C PHE A 11 24.99 50.74 11.71
N MET A 12 23.96 50.26 10.99
CA MET A 12 23.89 50.33 9.52
C MET A 12 22.54 49.82 8.99
N ALA A 13 21.95 50.64 8.12
CA ALA A 13 20.79 50.34 7.30
C ALA A 13 21.22 49.63 5.99
N VAL A 14 20.44 48.65 5.54
CA VAL A 14 20.36 48.24 4.12
C VAL A 14 18.91 47.89 3.79
N ALA A 15 18.43 48.51 2.72
CA ALA A 15 17.07 48.44 2.18
C ALA A 15 16.83 47.16 1.38
N PHE A 16 15.60 46.62 1.40
CA PHE A 16 15.04 45.81 0.30
C PHE A 16 13.51 45.92 0.20
N GLY A 17 13.07 46.37 -0.99
CA GLY A 17 11.83 46.15 -1.72
C GLY A 17 10.52 45.78 -1.01
N MET A 18 9.58 46.73 -0.99
CA MET A 18 8.14 46.48 -0.92
C MET A 18 7.63 45.85 -2.24
N HIS A 19 6.83 44.79 -2.16
CA HIS A 19 5.82 44.44 -3.16
C HIS A 19 4.52 44.05 -2.44
N SER A 20 3.44 44.72 -2.83
CA SER A 20 2.12 44.66 -2.19
C SER A 20 1.37 43.37 -2.54
N VAL A 21 0.91 42.64 -1.53
CA VAL A 21 -0.12 41.60 -1.69
C VAL A 21 -1.49 42.25 -1.54
N LYS A 22 -2.32 42.11 -2.56
CA LYS A 22 -3.69 42.64 -2.59
C LYS A 22 -4.62 41.55 -2.05
N LEU A 23 -5.20 41.78 -0.87
CA LEU A 23 -6.28 40.96 -0.33
C LEU A 23 -7.54 41.19 -1.15
N ILE A 24 -8.12 40.12 -1.69
CA ILE A 24 -9.49 40.13 -2.24
C ILE A 24 -10.34 39.32 -1.24
N GLU A 25 -11.13 40.03 -0.45
CA GLU A 25 -12.28 39.47 0.25
C GLU A 25 -13.38 39.19 -0.77
N SER A 26 -13.92 37.96 -0.79
CA SER A 26 -15.23 37.69 -1.37
C SER A 26 -16.06 36.89 -0.37
N SER A 27 -16.97 37.61 0.27
CA SER A 27 -18.15 37.10 0.95
C SER A 27 -19.12 36.50 -0.06
N ASP A 28 -19.48 35.23 0.09
CA ASP A 28 -20.88 34.82 0.02
C ASP A 28 -21.04 33.37 0.53
N THR A 29 -21.75 33.26 1.64
CA THR A 29 -22.18 32.00 2.25
C THR A 29 -23.66 31.81 1.94
N SER A 30 -23.99 31.09 0.87
CA SER A 30 -25.28 30.42 0.71
C SER A 30 -25.21 29.42 -0.44
N ASP A 31 -25.81 28.25 -0.20
CA ASP A 31 -26.10 27.14 -1.14
C ASP A 31 -25.24 25.88 -1.01
N PHE A 32 -25.06 25.41 0.23
CA PHE A 32 -24.93 23.97 0.49
C PHE A 32 -26.33 23.35 0.64
N ASN A 33 -26.89 22.82 -0.45
CA ASN A 33 -27.85 21.72 -0.36
C ASN A 33 -28.01 20.97 -1.70
N ASN A 34 -27.42 19.76 -1.69
CA ASN A 34 -28.08 18.50 -2.06
C ASN A 34 -28.48 18.28 -3.53
N SER A 35 -27.58 17.63 -4.28
CA SER A 35 -27.91 16.58 -5.26
C SER A 35 -26.61 16.01 -5.84
N LEU A 36 -26.07 14.95 -5.25
CA LEU A 36 -25.00 14.16 -5.87
C LEU A 36 -25.62 12.94 -6.54
N SER A 37 -25.62 12.92 -7.88
CA SER A 37 -26.06 11.77 -8.67
C SER A 37 -25.08 10.59 -8.50
N PRO A 38 -25.47 9.37 -8.89
CA PRO A 38 -24.62 8.18 -8.84
C PRO A 38 -23.32 8.31 -9.66
N ASP A 39 -23.20 9.32 -10.51
CA ASP A 39 -22.10 9.51 -11.47
C ASP A 39 -20.89 10.24 -10.87
N ASN A 40 -20.97 10.69 -9.61
CA ASN A 40 -19.87 11.37 -8.90
C ASN A 40 -19.00 10.43 -8.06
N ILE A 41 -18.98 9.12 -8.35
CA ILE A 41 -17.93 8.21 -7.89
C ILE A 41 -16.69 8.47 -8.76
N VAL A 42 -16.13 9.67 -8.59
CA VAL A 42 -14.87 10.07 -9.19
C VAL A 42 -13.81 9.12 -8.64
N SER A 43 -13.18 8.39 -9.55
CA SER A 43 -11.85 7.83 -9.36
C SER A 43 -11.03 8.84 -8.56
N ILE A 44 -10.60 8.48 -7.36
CA ILE A 44 -9.52 9.24 -6.74
C ILE A 44 -8.31 8.89 -7.58
N ASP A 45 -8.16 9.62 -8.70
CA ASP A 45 -6.91 9.75 -9.40
C ASP A 45 -5.87 10.04 -8.33
N ALA A 46 -4.78 9.29 -8.35
CA ALA A 46 -3.62 9.41 -7.48
C ALA A 46 -3.50 10.88 -7.02
N ARG A 47 -3.67 11.13 -5.72
CA ARG A 47 -3.41 12.47 -5.19
C ARG A 47 -1.93 12.72 -5.43
N ILE A 48 -1.62 13.48 -6.47
CA ILE A 48 -0.31 14.07 -6.66
C ILE A 48 -0.15 15.04 -5.48
N SER A 49 0.78 14.74 -4.58
CA SER A 49 1.28 15.74 -3.64
C SER A 49 2.05 16.78 -4.44
N GLU A 50 1.35 17.69 -5.12
CA GLU A 50 1.96 18.89 -5.67
C GLU A 50 2.21 19.85 -4.50
N ASP A 51 3.26 19.59 -3.72
CA ASP A 51 3.86 20.64 -2.92
C ASP A 51 5.25 21.00 -3.47
N THR A 52 5.37 22.28 -3.79
CA THR A 52 6.33 22.82 -4.76
C THR A 52 7.70 23.03 -4.10
N VAL A 53 8.70 22.21 -4.43
CA VAL A 53 10.11 22.63 -4.33
C VAL A 53 10.87 22.12 -5.54
N GLN A 54 11.30 23.05 -6.40
CA GLN A 54 12.33 22.75 -7.40
C GLN A 54 13.63 22.37 -6.69
N GLN A 55 13.87 21.07 -6.53
CA GLN A 55 15.20 20.52 -6.33
C GLN A 55 15.53 19.64 -7.53
N LYS A 56 16.65 19.96 -8.17
CA LYS A 56 17.23 19.20 -9.26
C LYS A 56 17.64 17.83 -8.70
N GLY A 57 17.02 16.75 -9.20
CA GLY A 57 17.26 15.38 -8.72
C GLY A 57 16.29 14.92 -7.64
N ALA A 58 14.99 15.20 -7.76
CA ALA A 58 13.97 14.65 -6.87
C ALA A 58 13.39 13.35 -7.47
N ASN A 59 13.21 12.33 -6.63
CA ASN A 59 12.44 11.12 -6.94
C ASN A 59 10.95 11.50 -7.08
N HIS A 60 10.23 10.96 -8.07
CA HIS A 60 8.82 11.27 -8.32
C HIS A 60 7.92 10.17 -7.76
N PRO A 61 6.74 10.49 -7.20
CA PRO A 61 5.85 9.47 -6.69
C PRO A 61 5.22 8.66 -7.85
N PRO A 62 5.15 7.33 -7.74
CA PRO A 62 4.58 6.51 -8.80
C PRO A 62 3.06 6.69 -8.91
N ILE A 63 2.56 6.68 -10.14
CA ILE A 63 1.14 6.76 -10.47
C ILE A 63 0.59 5.34 -10.64
N VAL A 64 -0.29 4.94 -9.72
CA VAL A 64 -0.99 3.64 -9.77
C VAL A 64 -2.43 3.84 -10.22
N LYS A 65 -2.96 2.93 -11.05
CA LYS A 65 -4.36 2.89 -11.48
C LYS A 65 -4.89 1.47 -11.51
N ILE A 66 -6.11 1.27 -11.01
CA ILE A 66 -6.84 0.01 -11.20
C ILE A 66 -7.73 0.17 -12.44
N LEU A 67 -7.39 -0.51 -13.52
CA LEU A 67 -8.11 -0.48 -14.80
C LEU A 67 -9.30 -1.44 -14.80
N LYS A 68 -9.17 -2.57 -14.09
CA LYS A 68 -10.24 -3.54 -13.86
C LYS A 68 -10.18 -4.07 -12.42
N PRO A 69 -11.32 -4.41 -11.80
CA PRO A 69 -12.70 -4.19 -12.27
C PRO A 69 -13.08 -2.70 -12.32
N GLU A 70 -14.19 -2.38 -12.99
CA GLU A 70 -14.71 -1.00 -13.01
C GLU A 70 -15.08 -0.51 -11.61
N PRO A 71 -14.68 0.72 -11.20
CA PRO A 71 -15.08 1.31 -9.94
C PRO A 71 -16.60 1.36 -9.78
N GLY A 72 -17.10 0.93 -8.62
CA GLY A 72 -18.52 0.88 -8.30
C GLY A 72 -19.27 -0.33 -8.88
N GLY A 73 -18.60 -1.18 -9.67
CA GLY A 73 -19.18 -2.37 -10.28
C GLY A 73 -19.80 -3.32 -9.25
N ALA A 74 -20.90 -3.97 -9.63
CA ALA A 74 -21.59 -4.95 -8.81
C ALA A 74 -21.48 -6.34 -9.43
N TYR A 75 -21.06 -7.32 -8.62
CA TYR A 75 -20.76 -8.66 -9.09
C TYR A 75 -21.45 -9.71 -8.21
N PRO A 76 -21.89 -10.84 -8.78
CA PRO A 76 -22.42 -11.94 -8.00
C PRO A 76 -21.35 -12.50 -7.05
N VAL A 77 -21.77 -12.94 -5.86
CA VAL A 77 -20.90 -13.70 -4.93
C VAL A 77 -20.31 -14.93 -5.63
N ASP A 78 -19.12 -15.34 -5.21
CA ASP A 78 -18.33 -16.46 -5.75
C ASP A 78 -17.84 -16.29 -7.20
N THR A 79 -18.12 -15.15 -7.83
CA THR A 79 -17.61 -14.82 -9.16
C THR A 79 -16.09 -14.65 -9.12
N ARG A 80 -15.43 -15.10 -10.19
CA ARG A 80 -14.02 -14.84 -10.46
C ARG A 80 -13.88 -13.50 -11.17
N ILE A 81 -13.24 -12.54 -10.52
CA ILE A 81 -13.07 -11.18 -11.01
C ILE A 81 -11.63 -11.01 -11.48
N ALA A 82 -11.48 -10.61 -12.74
CA ALA A 82 -10.19 -10.21 -13.26
C ALA A 82 -9.83 -8.81 -12.73
N TYR A 83 -8.57 -8.62 -12.36
CA TYR A 83 -8.02 -7.30 -12.08
C TYR A 83 -6.93 -6.95 -13.08
N GLU A 84 -6.75 -5.65 -13.27
CA GLU A 84 -5.69 -5.08 -14.09
C GLU A 84 -5.26 -3.76 -13.44
N VAL A 85 -3.95 -3.61 -13.21
CA VAL A 85 -3.30 -2.49 -12.55
C VAL A 85 -2.24 -1.94 -13.48
N SER A 86 -2.28 -0.64 -13.71
CA SER A 86 -1.25 0.11 -14.41
C SER A 86 -0.41 0.88 -13.40
N VAL A 87 0.90 0.84 -13.57
CA VAL A 87 1.85 1.67 -12.84
C VAL A 87 2.69 2.46 -13.83
N SER A 88 2.89 3.73 -13.55
CA SER A 88 3.81 4.60 -14.29
C SER A 88 4.60 5.41 -13.28
N ASP A 89 5.91 5.34 -13.42
CA ASP A 89 6.86 6.06 -12.61
C ASP A 89 7.90 6.72 -13.53
N GLN A 90 8.45 7.86 -13.10
CA GLN A 90 9.40 8.59 -13.95
C GLN A 90 10.78 7.93 -13.93
N GLU A 91 11.17 7.31 -12.83
CA GLU A 91 12.46 6.67 -12.62
C GLU A 91 12.42 5.18 -13.01
N ASP A 92 11.34 4.48 -12.66
CA ASP A 92 11.20 3.04 -12.87
C ASP A 92 10.49 2.67 -14.20
N GLY A 93 9.91 3.64 -14.90
CA GLY A 93 9.27 3.46 -16.20
C GLY A 93 7.78 3.08 -16.13
N GLU A 94 7.29 2.35 -17.13
CA GLU A 94 5.87 1.99 -17.23
C GLU A 94 5.62 0.47 -17.20
N SER A 95 4.64 0.04 -16.41
CA SER A 95 4.24 -1.37 -16.32
C SER A 95 3.73 -1.94 -17.64
N LYS A 96 3.20 -1.10 -18.54
CA LYS A 96 2.69 -1.53 -19.86
C LYS A 96 3.81 -1.98 -20.82
N TYR A 97 5.06 -1.62 -20.52
CA TYR A 97 6.24 -2.00 -21.31
C TYR A 97 7.15 -2.98 -20.55
N ASP A 98 6.63 -3.59 -19.47
CA ASP A 98 7.37 -4.50 -18.59
C ASP A 98 8.64 -3.88 -17.97
N GLU A 99 8.68 -2.55 -17.84
CA GLU A 99 9.79 -1.83 -17.19
C GLU A 99 9.70 -1.92 -15.66
N ILE A 100 8.48 -2.04 -15.14
CA ILE A 100 8.19 -2.28 -13.72
C ILE A 100 7.98 -3.78 -13.49
N ASN A 101 8.65 -4.34 -12.47
CA ASN A 101 8.48 -5.73 -12.09
C ASN A 101 7.07 -5.96 -11.52
N ALA A 102 6.25 -6.75 -12.22
CA ALA A 102 4.88 -7.04 -11.81
C ALA A 102 4.76 -7.61 -10.39
N SER A 103 5.77 -8.33 -9.90
CA SER A 103 5.75 -8.92 -8.55
C SER A 103 5.84 -7.88 -7.42
N GLU A 104 6.21 -6.65 -7.74
CA GLU A 104 6.30 -5.50 -6.82
C GLU A 104 5.01 -4.67 -6.80
N VAL A 105 4.06 -4.98 -7.69
CA VAL A 105 2.72 -4.41 -7.70
C VAL A 105 1.83 -5.28 -6.83
N PHE A 106 1.25 -4.69 -5.79
CA PHE A 106 0.40 -5.38 -4.83
C PHE A 106 -1.05 -4.94 -4.97
N LEU A 107 -1.98 -5.89 -4.84
CA LEU A 107 -3.41 -5.64 -4.71
C LEU A 107 -3.91 -6.22 -3.39
N GLU A 108 -4.37 -5.37 -2.49
CA GLU A 108 -5.17 -5.75 -1.32
C GLU A 108 -6.65 -5.77 -1.72
N VAL A 109 -7.35 -6.84 -1.38
CA VAL A 109 -8.80 -7.00 -1.54
C VAL A 109 -9.40 -7.17 -0.16
N LYS A 110 -10.09 -6.12 0.32
CA LYS A 110 -10.65 -6.05 1.67
C LYS A 110 -12.16 -6.04 1.67
N TYR A 111 -12.78 -7.05 2.28
CA TYR A 111 -14.21 -7.09 2.52
C TYR A 111 -14.64 -6.08 3.59
N VAL A 112 -15.75 -5.40 3.32
CA VAL A 112 -16.43 -4.49 4.24
C VAL A 112 -17.93 -4.77 4.20
N ALA A 113 -18.49 -5.13 5.36
CA ALA A 113 -19.93 -5.41 5.48
C ALA A 113 -20.80 -4.17 5.21
N ASP A 114 -20.40 -3.00 5.71
CA ASP A 114 -21.11 -1.74 5.53
C ASP A 114 -20.41 -0.85 4.49
N THR A 115 -21.06 -0.66 3.35
CA THR A 115 -20.58 0.19 2.26
C THR A 115 -20.34 1.66 2.66
N SER A 116 -20.98 2.14 3.74
CA SER A 116 -20.76 3.47 4.29
C SER A 116 -19.37 3.61 4.92
N ASN A 117 -18.89 2.56 5.58
CA ASN A 117 -17.53 2.51 6.11
C ASN A 117 -16.50 2.30 4.99
N ALA A 118 -16.88 1.59 3.93
CA ALA A 118 -16.02 1.40 2.77
C ALA A 118 -15.74 2.73 2.04
N ARG A 119 -16.70 3.67 1.98
CA ARG A 119 -16.46 5.02 1.45
C ARG A 119 -15.47 5.85 2.27
N LYS A 120 -15.34 5.62 3.58
CA LYS A 120 -14.31 6.27 4.39
C LYS A 120 -12.92 5.77 4.01
N LEU A 121 -12.78 4.47 3.73
CA LEU A 121 -11.52 3.90 3.26
C LEU A 121 -11.07 4.46 1.91
N LEU A 122 -12.01 4.87 1.04
CA LEU A 122 -11.68 5.60 -0.18
C LEU A 122 -11.07 6.98 0.11
N GLN A 123 -11.43 7.61 1.23
CA GLN A 123 -11.03 8.99 1.55
C GLN A 123 -9.77 9.08 2.42
N ASN A 124 -9.27 7.94 2.93
CA ASN A 124 -8.08 7.90 3.75
C ASN A 124 -6.84 8.25 2.92
N GLU A 125 -5.83 8.80 3.60
CA GLU A 125 -4.48 8.99 3.05
C GLU A 125 -3.83 7.64 2.75
N ILE A 126 -2.70 7.66 2.04
CA ILE A 126 -1.91 6.45 1.79
C ILE A 126 -1.52 5.86 3.15
N GLU A 127 -2.14 4.74 3.51
CA GLU A 127 -1.80 4.03 4.74
C GLU A 127 -0.46 3.30 4.55
N ASP A 128 0.44 3.49 5.51
CA ASP A 128 1.67 2.72 5.59
C ASP A 128 1.36 1.25 5.88
N ASP A 129 2.11 0.37 5.23
CA ASP A 129 1.96 -1.06 5.50
C ASP A 129 2.49 -1.37 6.91
N PRO A 130 1.87 -2.32 7.65
CA PRO A 130 2.48 -2.85 8.87
C PRO A 130 3.90 -3.32 8.60
N VAL A 131 4.80 -3.15 9.57
CA VAL A 131 6.25 -3.42 9.41
C VAL A 131 6.53 -4.79 8.79
N GLY A 132 5.88 -5.85 9.28
CA GLY A 132 6.01 -7.20 8.72
C GLY A 132 5.57 -7.30 7.26
N LEU A 133 4.43 -6.71 6.88
CA LEU A 133 3.97 -6.68 5.49
C LEU A 133 4.94 -5.89 4.59
N ALA A 134 5.38 -4.72 5.04
CA ALA A 134 6.34 -3.89 4.30
C ALA A 134 7.65 -4.66 4.04
N ALA A 135 8.14 -5.38 5.04
CA ALA A 135 9.32 -6.23 4.90
C ALA A 135 9.08 -7.41 3.94
N MET A 136 7.91 -8.05 3.97
CA MET A 136 7.57 -9.12 3.02
C MET A 136 7.51 -8.63 1.58
N LYS A 137 6.91 -7.45 1.36
CA LYS A 137 6.80 -6.84 0.03
C LYS A 137 8.18 -6.56 -0.57
N THR A 138 9.14 -6.15 0.25
CA THR A 138 10.51 -5.83 -0.20
C THR A 138 11.46 -7.03 -0.22
N SER A 139 11.12 -8.14 0.46
CA SER A 139 11.97 -9.34 0.59
C SER A 139 11.55 -10.48 -0.34
N ASN A 140 10.76 -10.19 -1.39
CA ASN A 140 10.35 -11.15 -2.43
C ASN A 140 9.61 -12.40 -1.93
N CYS A 141 9.07 -12.39 -0.70
CA CYS A 141 8.39 -13.56 -0.12
C CYS A 141 7.19 -14.00 -0.96
N PHE A 142 6.48 -13.03 -1.55
CA PHE A 142 5.30 -13.25 -2.39
C PHE A 142 5.61 -13.90 -3.76
N ASN A 143 6.88 -14.01 -4.16
CA ASN A 143 7.25 -14.70 -5.41
C ASN A 143 7.11 -16.22 -5.26
N CYS A 144 7.25 -16.74 -4.04
CA CYS A 144 7.24 -18.17 -3.76
C CYS A 144 6.04 -18.59 -2.89
N HIS A 145 5.45 -17.66 -2.14
CA HIS A 145 4.33 -17.91 -1.24
C HIS A 145 3.14 -17.06 -1.64
N GLY A 146 1.99 -17.69 -1.88
CA GLY A 146 0.73 -16.97 -2.03
C GLY A 146 0.13 -16.61 -0.68
N PHE A 147 -0.73 -15.59 -0.63
CA PHE A 147 -1.41 -15.23 0.61
C PHE A 147 -2.39 -16.32 1.05
N ASP A 148 -3.31 -16.70 0.15
CA ASP A 148 -4.42 -17.61 0.44
C ASP A 148 -4.15 -19.04 -0.07
N GLU A 149 -3.60 -19.14 -1.27
CA GLU A 149 -3.36 -20.38 -2.00
C GLU A 149 -1.84 -20.62 -2.16
N PRO A 150 -1.38 -21.88 -2.13
CA PRO A 150 0.04 -22.19 -2.30
C PRO A 150 0.53 -21.81 -3.70
N LEU A 151 1.81 -21.42 -3.80
CA LEU A 151 2.50 -21.18 -5.06
C LEU A 151 3.60 -22.24 -5.24
N ILE A 152 4.86 -21.86 -5.01
CA ILE A 152 5.99 -22.80 -4.97
C ILE A 152 6.07 -23.43 -3.56
N GLY A 153 5.98 -22.57 -2.55
CA GLY A 153 5.85 -22.93 -1.14
C GLY A 153 4.39 -22.94 -0.67
N PRO A 154 4.16 -23.31 0.61
CA PRO A 154 2.84 -23.23 1.22
C PRO A 154 2.33 -21.79 1.24
N SER A 155 1.01 -21.60 1.28
CA SER A 155 0.46 -20.26 1.45
C SER A 155 0.75 -19.70 2.84
N PHE A 156 0.75 -18.37 2.96
CA PHE A 156 0.89 -17.73 4.27
C PHE A 156 -0.27 -18.10 5.22
N ARG A 157 -1.47 -18.38 4.68
CA ARG A 157 -2.58 -18.94 5.45
C ARG A 157 -2.29 -20.36 5.95
N GLU A 158 -1.77 -21.25 5.12
CA GLU A 158 -1.41 -22.61 5.57
C GLU A 158 -0.35 -22.56 6.70
N ILE A 159 0.60 -21.62 6.61
CA ILE A 159 1.61 -21.41 7.65
C ILE A 159 0.95 -20.96 8.97
N SER A 160 0.03 -19.98 8.93
CA SER A 160 -0.65 -19.50 10.15
C SER A 160 -1.63 -20.52 10.73
N GLU A 161 -2.22 -21.38 9.92
CA GLU A 161 -3.05 -22.49 10.37
C GLU A 161 -2.22 -23.60 11.06
N ARG A 162 -0.97 -23.81 10.63
CA ARG A 162 -0.10 -24.87 11.18
C ARG A 162 0.64 -24.45 12.45
N TYR A 163 1.03 -23.18 12.57
CA TYR A 163 1.92 -22.71 13.63
C TYR A 163 1.26 -21.66 14.54
N THR A 164 1.61 -21.70 15.82
CA THR A 164 1.13 -20.73 16.81
C THR A 164 2.01 -19.49 16.85
N ASN A 165 1.42 -18.35 17.19
CA ASN A 165 2.13 -17.08 17.38
C ASN A 165 2.77 -16.97 18.78
N GLU A 166 3.53 -18.00 19.18
CA GLU A 166 4.28 -18.03 20.44
C GLU A 166 5.76 -17.80 20.18
N ASP A 167 6.46 -17.05 21.05
CA ASP A 167 7.87 -16.66 20.84
C ASP A 167 8.80 -17.84 20.49
N SER A 168 8.62 -19.01 21.13
CA SER A 168 9.44 -20.19 20.81
C SER A 168 9.21 -20.72 19.40
N MET A 169 7.97 -20.68 18.93
CA MET A 169 7.62 -21.10 17.57
C MET A 169 8.11 -20.05 16.56
N VAL A 170 7.89 -18.78 16.84
CA VAL A 170 8.38 -17.67 16.02
C VAL A 170 9.90 -17.76 15.87
N ASN A 171 10.65 -17.95 16.95
CA ASN A 171 12.11 -18.13 16.88
C ASN A 171 12.52 -19.35 16.04
N THR A 172 11.76 -20.45 16.12
CA THR A 172 12.00 -21.63 15.27
C THR A 172 11.78 -21.31 13.80
N LEU A 173 10.72 -20.58 13.46
CA LEU A 173 10.42 -20.15 12.10
C LEU A 173 11.46 -19.14 11.60
N VAL A 174 11.95 -18.23 12.44
CA VAL A 174 13.03 -17.29 12.10
C VAL A 174 14.26 -18.04 11.63
N GLN A 175 14.71 -19.05 12.40
CA GLN A 175 15.87 -19.85 12.01
C GLN A 175 15.65 -20.59 10.68
N ARG A 176 14.43 -21.09 10.44
CA ARG A 176 14.09 -21.75 9.16
C ARG A 176 14.11 -20.79 7.97
N VAL A 177 13.78 -19.51 8.16
CA VAL A 177 13.90 -18.52 7.08
C VAL A 177 15.37 -18.20 6.81
N ILE A 178 16.17 -17.99 7.87
CA ILE A 178 17.61 -17.69 7.74
C ILE A 178 18.37 -18.85 7.09
N GLU A 179 18.17 -20.07 7.58
CA GLU A 179 18.93 -21.26 7.18
C GLU A 179 18.33 -21.98 5.96
N GLY A 180 17.10 -21.63 5.60
CA GLY A 180 16.29 -22.36 4.63
C GLY A 180 15.52 -23.52 5.28
N SER A 181 14.60 -24.11 4.52
CA SER A 181 13.72 -25.16 5.03
C SER A 181 13.48 -26.25 3.99
N SER A 182 13.42 -27.52 4.43
CA SER A 182 13.12 -28.66 3.57
C SER A 182 12.34 -29.75 4.31
N GLY A 183 11.55 -30.54 3.60
CA GLY A 183 10.90 -31.76 4.13
C GLY A 183 9.62 -31.54 4.95
N ILE A 184 9.30 -30.32 5.37
CA ILE A 184 8.14 -30.01 6.23
C ILE A 184 6.84 -29.84 5.43
N TRP A 185 6.96 -29.30 4.23
CA TRP A 185 5.85 -28.99 3.31
C TRP A 185 5.92 -29.85 2.03
N GLY A 186 6.62 -30.99 2.11
CA GLY A 186 6.91 -31.85 0.97
C GLY A 186 8.36 -31.75 0.51
N SER A 187 8.60 -32.01 -0.77
CA SER A 187 9.94 -32.04 -1.36
C SER A 187 10.50 -30.68 -1.76
N THR A 188 9.66 -29.63 -1.79
CA THR A 188 10.11 -28.27 -2.11
C THR A 188 11.03 -27.75 -1.01
N VAL A 189 12.15 -27.15 -1.42
CA VAL A 189 13.13 -26.53 -0.53
C VAL A 189 12.97 -25.02 -0.61
N MET A 190 12.82 -24.38 0.54
CA MET A 190 12.94 -22.94 0.68
C MET A 190 14.43 -22.60 0.84
N PRO A 191 15.00 -21.76 -0.03
CA PRO A 191 16.38 -21.29 0.11
C PRO A 191 16.61 -20.55 1.42
N SER A 192 17.88 -20.43 1.82
CA SER A 192 18.31 -19.62 2.96
C SER A 192 18.22 -18.13 2.63
N HIS A 193 17.78 -17.32 3.60
CA HIS A 193 17.74 -15.85 3.51
C HIS A 193 18.66 -15.17 4.56
N PRO A 194 19.99 -15.40 4.53
CA PRO A 194 20.93 -14.85 5.52
C PRO A 194 21.11 -13.32 5.42
N GLU A 195 20.65 -12.70 4.33
CA GLU A 195 20.66 -11.26 4.11
C GLU A 195 19.63 -10.50 4.95
N LEU A 196 18.60 -11.18 5.45
CA LEU A 196 17.57 -10.59 6.28
C LEU A 196 17.95 -10.68 7.76
N SER A 197 17.74 -9.58 8.51
CA SER A 197 17.98 -9.58 9.96
C SER A 197 16.96 -10.46 10.69
N SER A 198 17.35 -11.04 11.82
CA SER A 198 16.45 -11.85 12.65
C SER A 198 15.25 -11.04 13.14
N GLU A 199 15.44 -9.75 13.41
CA GLU A 199 14.39 -8.83 13.81
C GLU A 199 13.38 -8.61 12.68
N ASN A 200 13.82 -8.35 11.45
CA ASN A 200 12.92 -8.19 10.30
C ASN A 200 12.13 -9.48 10.04
N ILE A 201 12.79 -10.64 10.08
CA ILE A 201 12.14 -11.94 9.90
C ILE A 201 11.11 -12.20 11.01
N LYS A 202 11.41 -11.79 12.24
CA LYS A 202 10.47 -11.92 13.37
C LYS A 202 9.19 -11.12 13.12
N GLU A 203 9.30 -9.87 12.66
CA GLU A 203 8.14 -9.03 12.29
C GLU A 203 7.33 -9.65 11.14
N ILE A 204 8.01 -10.20 10.12
CA ILE A 204 7.37 -10.92 9.01
C ILE A 204 6.55 -12.10 9.54
N ILE A 205 7.14 -12.93 10.40
CA ILE A 205 6.48 -14.13 10.93
C ILE A 205 5.30 -13.75 11.82
N HIS A 206 5.44 -12.77 12.71
CA HIS A 206 4.31 -12.29 13.50
C HIS A 206 3.17 -11.83 12.60
N TRP A 207 3.48 -11.02 11.58
CA TRP A 207 2.47 -10.56 10.66
C TRP A 207 1.76 -11.71 9.94
N ILE A 208 2.50 -12.71 9.46
CA ILE A 208 1.93 -13.91 8.82
C ILE A 208 0.98 -14.63 9.79
N LEU A 209 1.45 -14.93 11.02
CA LEU A 209 0.68 -15.72 11.97
C LEU A 209 -0.56 -14.99 12.51
N GLU A 210 -0.57 -13.65 12.50
CA GLU A 210 -1.69 -12.84 12.99
C GLU A 210 -2.72 -12.50 11.91
N ASN A 211 -2.27 -12.20 10.69
CA ASN A 211 -3.11 -11.51 9.71
C ASN A 211 -3.64 -12.43 8.60
N THR A 212 -2.97 -13.54 8.29
CA THR A 212 -3.34 -14.36 7.11
C THR A 212 -4.50 -15.31 7.36
N SER A 213 -4.91 -15.47 8.63
CA SER A 213 -6.14 -16.17 9.01
C SER A 213 -7.39 -15.28 8.92
N ASN A 214 -7.26 -13.98 8.64
CA ASN A 214 -8.39 -13.06 8.51
C ASN A 214 -9.11 -13.27 7.15
N PRO A 215 -10.35 -13.77 7.12
CA PRO A 215 -11.05 -14.05 5.86
C PRO A 215 -11.50 -12.77 5.12
N ASN A 216 -11.35 -11.60 5.75
CA ASN A 216 -11.79 -10.33 5.18
C ASN A 216 -10.73 -9.65 4.32
N ILE A 217 -9.48 -10.14 4.32
CA ILE A 217 -8.38 -9.51 3.59
C ILE A 217 -7.70 -10.57 2.75
N GLN A 218 -7.39 -10.23 1.50
CA GLN A 218 -6.58 -11.06 0.62
C GLN A 218 -5.56 -10.17 -0.09
N TYR A 219 -4.37 -10.69 -0.32
CA TYR A 219 -3.32 -10.01 -1.08
C TYR A 219 -2.97 -10.79 -2.33
N TYR A 220 -2.73 -10.04 -3.40
CA TYR A 220 -2.29 -10.53 -4.69
C TYR A 220 -1.08 -9.71 -5.16
N THR A 221 -0.23 -10.32 -5.96
CA THR A 221 0.87 -9.65 -6.66
C THR A 221 0.66 -9.72 -8.17
N GLY A 222 1.20 -8.77 -8.90
CA GLY A 222 1.06 -8.70 -10.35
C GLY A 222 0.29 -7.46 -10.82
N THR A 223 0.53 -7.10 -12.08
CA THR A 223 -0.23 -6.07 -12.81
C THR A 223 -1.57 -6.60 -13.30
N ASP A 224 -1.77 -7.91 -13.36
CA ASP A 224 -3.06 -8.51 -13.67
C ASP A 224 -3.23 -9.85 -12.95
N GLY A 225 -4.47 -10.33 -12.89
CA GLY A 225 -4.78 -11.61 -12.30
C GLY A 225 -6.27 -11.80 -12.06
N ILE A 226 -6.61 -12.82 -11.28
CA ILE A 226 -7.99 -13.18 -10.98
C ILE A 226 -8.13 -13.48 -9.49
N PHE A 227 -9.05 -12.81 -8.81
CA PHE A 227 -9.47 -13.14 -7.46
C PHE A 227 -10.91 -13.66 -7.43
N GLN A 228 -11.27 -14.40 -6.37
CA GLN A 228 -12.64 -14.84 -6.17
C GLN A 228 -13.34 -13.97 -5.13
N LEU A 229 -14.55 -13.52 -5.45
CA LEU A 229 -15.37 -12.69 -4.57
C LEU A 229 -16.03 -13.52 -3.46
N LYS A 230 -15.24 -13.87 -2.43
CA LYS A 230 -15.69 -14.68 -1.30
C LYS A 230 -16.23 -13.79 -0.18
N LEU A 231 -17.50 -13.95 0.18
CA LEU A 231 -18.05 -13.30 1.37
C LEU A 231 -17.67 -14.09 2.64
N PRO A 232 -17.34 -13.41 3.75
CA PRO A 232 -17.18 -14.08 5.03
C PRO A 232 -18.50 -14.74 5.46
N LYS A 233 -18.39 -15.91 6.10
CA LYS A 233 -19.53 -16.75 6.48
C LYS A 233 -20.61 -15.95 7.24
N GLY A 234 -21.86 -16.06 6.77
CA GLY A 234 -23.02 -15.40 7.38
C GLY A 234 -23.40 -14.07 6.71
N ASN A 235 -22.59 -13.56 5.77
CA ASN A 235 -22.94 -12.40 4.97
C ASN A 235 -23.49 -12.82 3.60
N THR A 236 -24.54 -12.13 3.15
CA THR A 236 -25.13 -12.31 1.81
C THR A 236 -24.83 -11.12 0.89
N THR A 237 -24.38 -10.01 1.45
CA THR A 237 -24.04 -8.79 0.70
C THR A 237 -22.80 -8.13 1.30
N GLY A 238 -22.17 -7.25 0.54
CA GLY A 238 -21.18 -6.31 1.07
C GLY A 238 -20.42 -5.56 -0.02
N ALA A 239 -19.40 -4.83 0.39
CA ALA A 239 -18.46 -4.20 -0.52
C ALA A 239 -17.06 -4.79 -0.36
N PHE A 240 -16.27 -4.63 -1.41
CA PHE A 240 -14.85 -4.91 -1.39
C PHE A 240 -14.12 -3.63 -1.76
N VAL A 241 -13.16 -3.25 -0.93
CA VAL A 241 -12.21 -2.18 -1.21
C VAL A 241 -10.97 -2.83 -1.81
N LEU A 242 -10.65 -2.43 -3.03
CA LEU A 242 -9.47 -2.88 -3.75
C LEU A 242 -8.45 -1.77 -3.68
N THR A 243 -7.29 -2.08 -3.13
CA THR A 243 -6.19 -1.13 -2.91
C THR A 243 -4.96 -1.65 -3.63
N ALA A 244 -4.62 -1.04 -4.76
CA ALA A 244 -3.40 -1.35 -5.50
C ALA A 244 -2.27 -0.41 -5.03
N THR A 245 -1.08 -0.95 -4.80
CA THR A 245 0.10 -0.18 -4.36
C THR A 245 1.35 -0.59 -5.11
N TYR A 246 2.22 0.40 -5.34
CA TYR A 246 3.58 0.20 -5.80
C TYR A 246 4.50 1.15 -5.03
N THR A 247 5.69 0.69 -4.68
CA THR A 247 6.73 1.50 -4.06
C THR A 247 7.92 1.51 -5.00
N ASP A 248 8.35 2.70 -5.42
CA ASP A 248 9.44 2.84 -6.38
C ASP A 248 10.78 2.34 -5.83
N HIS A 249 11.78 2.26 -6.72
CA HIS A 249 13.15 1.90 -6.34
C HIS A 249 13.97 3.09 -5.81
N GLY A 250 13.39 4.29 -5.79
CA GLY A 250 14.09 5.54 -5.53
C GLY A 250 14.91 5.99 -6.73
N SER A 251 15.65 7.09 -6.57
CA SER A 251 16.54 7.60 -7.62
C SER A 251 17.99 7.17 -7.38
N SER A 252 18.76 7.03 -8.47
CA SER A 252 20.17 6.61 -8.48
C SER A 252 21.14 7.52 -7.71
N ASP A 253 20.69 8.68 -7.23
CA ASP A 253 21.44 9.49 -6.25
C ASP A 253 21.15 8.97 -4.83
N ASP A 254 22.19 8.38 -4.21
CA ASP A 254 22.28 7.55 -2.99
C ASP A 254 21.52 7.97 -1.69
N ASN A 255 20.61 8.94 -1.70
CA ASN A 255 19.87 9.39 -0.50
C ASN A 255 18.39 9.75 -0.72
N LEU A 256 17.80 9.43 -1.88
CA LEU A 256 16.40 9.75 -2.13
C LEU A 256 15.49 8.62 -1.65
N GLN A 257 14.56 8.98 -0.77
CA GLN A 257 13.62 8.05 -0.16
C GLN A 257 12.69 7.45 -1.22
N LYS A 258 12.42 6.15 -1.08
CA LYS A 258 11.42 5.46 -1.89
C LYS A 258 10.05 6.07 -1.65
N LEU A 259 9.28 6.27 -2.72
CA LEU A 259 7.92 6.80 -2.64
C LEU A 259 6.90 5.72 -2.98
N LYS A 260 5.75 5.79 -2.31
CA LYS A 260 4.64 4.85 -2.48
C LYS A 260 3.51 5.52 -3.24
N GLY A 261 3.02 4.84 -4.26
CA GLY A 261 1.81 5.16 -5.01
C GLY A 261 0.68 4.21 -4.66
N GLN A 262 -0.56 4.69 -4.76
CA GLN A 262 -1.74 3.88 -4.46
C GLN A 262 -2.94 4.28 -5.34
N ALA A 263 -3.77 3.28 -5.65
CA ALA A 263 -5.12 3.48 -6.17
C ALA A 263 -6.11 2.67 -5.34
N VAL A 264 -7.27 3.25 -5.06
CA VAL A 264 -8.33 2.60 -4.29
C VAL A 264 -9.64 2.65 -5.07
N ILE A 265 -10.29 1.50 -5.25
CA ILE A 265 -11.63 1.41 -5.82
C ILE A 265 -12.54 0.59 -4.91
N LEU A 266 -13.85 0.76 -5.10
CA LEU A 266 -14.86 -0.03 -4.39
C LEU A 266 -15.67 -0.83 -5.39
N ILE A 267 -15.88 -2.11 -5.12
CA ILE A 267 -16.85 -2.95 -5.84
C ILE A 267 -17.86 -3.52 -4.85
N LYS A 268 -19.01 -3.95 -5.36
CA LYS A 268 -20.09 -4.53 -4.56
C LYS A 268 -20.25 -6.01 -4.87
N ALA A 269 -20.54 -6.78 -3.83
CA ALA A 269 -20.96 -8.16 -3.94
C ALA A 269 -22.42 -8.28 -3.54
N ASP A 270 -23.22 -8.86 -4.43
CA ASP A 270 -24.63 -9.17 -4.15
C ASP A 270 -24.92 -10.62 -4.48
N THR A 271 -25.71 -11.28 -3.64
CA THR A 271 -26.35 -12.53 -4.05
C THR A 271 -27.45 -12.13 -5.03
N LEU A 272 -27.29 -12.42 -6.31
CA LEU A 272 -28.34 -12.19 -7.31
C LEU A 272 -29.70 -12.70 -6.75
N PRO A 273 -30.80 -11.95 -6.93
CA PRO A 273 -32.12 -12.34 -6.43
C PRO A 273 -32.64 -13.63 -7.06
#